data_AF-A0A524HEF6-F1
#
_entry.id   AF-A0A524HEF6-F1
#
_cell.length_a   1.000
_cell.length_b   1.000
_cell.length_c   1.000
_cell.angle_alpha   90.00
_cell.angle_beta   90.00
_cell.angle_gamma   90.00
#
_symmetry.space_group_name_H-M   'P 1'
#
loop_
_entity.id
_entity.type
_entity.pdbx_description
1 polymer ?
#
loop_
_entity_poly.entity_id
_entity_poly.type
_entity_poly.pdbx_seq_one_letter_code
_entity_poly.pdbx_strand_id
1 'polypeptide(L)'
;MPGSLAGAFAVLLTLNVANPDAFIARTNLARARTGAPLDHHYLTALSADAVPTILEAVGLLSPVERCGVLVGLQDRWGDDERVGQEWNLSRRRAARAVTRTTAAAAACPWAAPVPPAS
;
A
#
# COMPACT_ATOMS: atom_id res chain seq x y z
N MET A 1 -7.65 -38.52 -5.37
CA MET A 1 -8.37 -37.22 -5.44
C MET A 1 -7.49 -36.16 -6.16
N PRO A 2 -7.23 -36.26 -7.47
CA PRO A 2 -6.48 -35.23 -8.21
C PRO A 2 -7.31 -33.96 -8.48
N GLY A 3 -8.64 -34.04 -8.50
CA GLY A 3 -9.53 -32.90 -8.76
C GLY A 3 -9.51 -31.81 -7.67
N SER A 4 -9.22 -32.15 -6.42
CA SER A 4 -9.14 -31.15 -5.33
C SER A 4 -7.92 -30.24 -5.46
N LEU A 5 -6.78 -30.78 -5.91
CA LEU A 5 -5.58 -29.98 -6.19
C LEU A 5 -5.81 -29.04 -7.37
N ALA A 6 -6.37 -29.55 -8.48
CA ALA A 6 -6.69 -28.73 -9.65
C ALA A 6 -7.67 -27.60 -9.30
N GLY A 7 -8.70 -27.89 -8.48
CA GLY A 7 -9.63 -26.87 -7.98
C GLY A 7 -8.95 -25.82 -7.08
N ALA A 8 -8.09 -26.24 -6.15
CA ALA A 8 -7.34 -25.32 -5.31
C ALA A 8 -6.43 -24.38 -6.12
N PHE A 9 -5.72 -24.92 -7.13
CA PHE A 9 -4.92 -24.10 -8.04
C PHE A 9 -5.77 -23.12 -8.85
N ALA A 10 -6.93 -23.54 -9.34
CA ALA A 10 -7.85 -22.67 -10.07
C ALA A 10 -8.34 -21.50 -9.20
N VAL A 11 -8.66 -21.76 -7.92
CA VAL A 11 -9.04 -20.73 -6.95
C VAL A 11 -7.88 -19.76 -6.69
N LEU A 12 -6.67 -20.26 -6.45
CA LEU A 12 -5.49 -19.41 -6.24
C LEU A 12 -5.19 -18.53 -7.44
N LEU A 13 -5.25 -19.09 -8.65
CA LEU A 13 -5.06 -18.33 -9.89
C LEU A 13 -6.12 -17.24 -10.02
N THR A 14 -7.39 -17.57 -9.74
CA THR A 14 -8.51 -16.62 -9.81
C THR A 14 -8.33 -15.48 -8.82
N LEU A 15 -7.97 -15.77 -7.56
CA LEU A 15 -7.73 -14.74 -6.54
C LEU A 15 -6.56 -13.83 -6.92
N ASN A 16 -5.49 -14.42 -7.46
CA ASN A 16 -4.32 -13.66 -7.89
C ASN A 16 -4.64 -12.74 -9.09
N VAL A 17 -5.45 -13.22 -10.03
CA VAL A 17 -5.92 -12.41 -11.19
C VAL A 17 -6.92 -11.33 -10.75
N ALA A 18 -7.83 -11.66 -9.84
CA ALA A 18 -8.84 -10.72 -9.36
C ALA A 18 -8.25 -9.58 -8.51
N ASN A 19 -7.12 -9.83 -7.83
CA ASN A 19 -6.43 -8.86 -6.97
C ASN A 19 -7.40 -8.13 -6.01
N PRO A 20 -8.00 -8.86 -5.06
CA PRO A 20 -9.03 -8.32 -4.17
C PRO A 20 -8.54 -7.10 -3.38
N ASP A 21 -7.27 -7.07 -3.00
CA ASP A 21 -6.70 -5.95 -2.24
C ASP A 21 -6.62 -4.67 -3.06
N ALA A 22 -6.26 -4.73 -4.35
CA ALA A 22 -6.33 -3.56 -5.22
C ALA A 22 -7.77 -3.08 -5.42
N PHE A 23 -8.74 -3.99 -5.47
CA PHE A 23 -10.16 -3.63 -5.51
C PHE A 23 -10.61 -2.95 -4.21
N ILE A 24 -10.22 -3.47 -3.04
CA ILE A 24 -10.49 -2.87 -1.73
C ILE A 24 -9.86 -1.48 -1.64
N ALA A 25 -8.59 -1.33 -2.06
CA ALA A 25 -7.90 -0.04 -2.05
C ALA A 25 -8.63 0.97 -2.92
N ARG A 26 -8.93 0.62 -4.18
CA ARG A 26 -9.67 1.48 -5.11
C ARG A 26 -11.01 1.94 -4.55
N THR A 27 -11.75 1.04 -3.93
CA THR A 27 -13.07 1.33 -3.36
C THR A 27 -12.95 2.29 -2.17
N ASN A 28 -12.02 2.05 -1.25
CA ASN A 28 -11.78 2.94 -0.11
C ASN A 28 -11.32 4.33 -0.54
N LEU A 29 -10.40 4.40 -1.49
CA LEU A 29 -9.90 5.65 -2.05
C LEU A 29 -11.00 6.43 -2.79
N ALA A 30 -11.87 5.74 -3.53
CA ALA A 30 -13.01 6.37 -4.20
C ALA A 30 -14.00 6.98 -3.19
N ARG A 31 -14.26 6.30 -2.07
CA ARG A 31 -15.11 6.84 -0.98
C ARG A 31 -14.45 8.03 -0.28
N ALA A 32 -13.14 7.97 -0.05
CA ALA A 32 -12.41 9.08 0.56
C ALA A 32 -12.51 10.36 -0.28
N ARG A 33 -12.47 10.24 -1.60
CA ARG A 33 -12.67 11.37 -2.53
C ARG A 33 -14.04 12.04 -2.41
N THR A 34 -15.05 11.33 -1.90
CA THR A 34 -16.38 11.88 -1.65
C THR A 34 -16.56 12.34 -0.20
N GLY A 35 -15.48 12.49 0.56
CA GLY A 35 -15.48 12.98 1.95
C GLY A 35 -15.71 11.91 3.01
N ALA A 36 -15.72 10.61 2.65
CA ALA A 36 -15.78 9.56 3.66
C ALA A 36 -14.43 9.44 4.39
N PRO A 37 -14.42 9.06 5.68
CA PRO A 37 -13.17 8.84 6.41
C PRO A 37 -12.31 7.75 5.74
N LEU A 38 -11.02 8.03 5.58
CA LEU A 38 -10.03 7.05 5.13
C LEU A 38 -9.19 6.52 6.30
N ASP A 39 -9.31 5.23 6.57
CA ASP A 39 -8.39 4.52 7.45
C ASP A 39 -7.10 4.20 6.69
N HIS A 40 -6.13 5.09 6.80
CA HIS A 40 -4.83 4.94 6.15
C HIS A 40 -4.02 3.77 6.72
N HIS A 41 -4.20 3.40 7.99
CA HIS A 41 -3.52 2.26 8.58
C HIS A 41 -4.05 0.95 8.00
N TYR A 42 -5.37 0.81 7.86
CA TYR A 42 -5.97 -0.33 7.16
C TYR A 42 -5.54 -0.37 5.70
N LEU A 43 -5.55 0.78 5.01
CA LEU A 43 -5.19 0.87 3.60
C LEU A 43 -3.74 0.43 3.33
N THR A 44 -2.78 0.86 4.18
CA THR A 44 -1.36 0.50 4.02
C THR A 44 -1.03 -0.90 4.51
N ALA A 45 -1.88 -1.51 5.34
CA ALA A 45 -1.75 -2.90 5.78
C ALA A 45 -2.12 -3.94 4.71
N LEU A 46 -2.80 -3.52 3.62
CA LEU A 46 -3.10 -4.37 2.47
C LEU A 46 -1.82 -4.99 1.87
N SER A 47 -1.99 -6.04 1.06
CA SER A 47 -0.87 -6.71 0.42
C SER A 47 -0.14 -5.81 -0.59
N ALA A 48 1.03 -6.28 -1.04
CA ALA A 48 1.88 -5.57 -1.99
C ALA A 48 1.17 -5.25 -3.31
N ASP A 49 0.17 -6.04 -3.69
CA ASP A 49 -0.58 -5.87 -4.94
C ASP A 49 -1.52 -4.67 -4.95
N ALA A 50 -1.82 -4.09 -3.78
CA ALA A 50 -2.59 -2.85 -3.66
C ALA A 50 -1.72 -1.59 -3.83
N VAL A 51 -0.41 -1.67 -3.60
CA VAL A 51 0.49 -0.50 -3.55
C VAL A 51 0.44 0.37 -4.81
N PRO A 52 0.45 -0.16 -6.04
CA PRO A 52 0.33 0.67 -7.24
C PRO A 52 -0.96 1.50 -7.25
N THR A 53 -2.09 0.89 -6.90
CA THR A 53 -3.40 1.57 -6.84
C THR A 53 -3.42 2.67 -5.76
N ILE A 54 -2.76 2.44 -4.62
CA ILE A 54 -2.65 3.44 -3.56
C ILE A 54 -1.82 4.63 -4.03
N LEU A 55 -0.67 4.40 -4.64
CA LEU A 55 0.23 5.45 -5.13
C LEU A 55 -0.39 6.27 -6.28
N GLU A 56 -1.17 5.65 -7.17
CA GLU A 56 -1.89 6.36 -8.23
C GLU A 56 -2.91 7.38 -7.69
N ALA A 57 -3.53 7.10 -6.53
CA ALA A 57 -4.56 7.94 -5.95
C ALA A 57 -4.03 8.93 -4.89
N VAL A 58 -2.79 8.78 -4.43
CA VAL A 58 -2.26 9.53 -3.27
C VAL A 58 -2.27 11.06 -3.49
N GLY A 59 -2.08 11.50 -4.74
CA GLY A 59 -2.16 12.91 -5.14
C GLY A 59 -3.56 13.51 -5.09
N LEU A 60 -4.61 12.68 -5.00
CA LEU A 60 -6.01 13.10 -4.92
C LEU A 60 -6.52 13.18 -3.48
N LEU A 61 -5.75 12.70 -2.51
CA LEU A 61 -6.09 12.74 -1.09
C LEU A 61 -5.85 14.13 -0.49
N SER A 62 -6.54 14.43 0.61
CA SER A 62 -6.25 15.61 1.43
C SER A 62 -4.80 15.57 1.95
N PRO A 63 -4.18 16.70 2.31
CA PRO A 63 -2.79 16.72 2.77
C PRO A 63 -2.52 15.81 3.97
N VAL A 64 -3.45 15.73 4.92
CA VAL A 64 -3.33 14.91 6.13
C VAL A 64 -3.39 13.42 5.78
N GLU A 65 -4.40 12.98 5.02
CA GLU A 65 -4.56 11.59 4.60
C GLU A 65 -3.40 11.15 3.71
N ARG A 66 -2.98 12.00 2.77
CA ARG A 66 -1.83 11.77 1.91
C ARG A 66 -0.60 11.45 2.73
N CYS A 67 -0.34 12.23 3.77
CA CYS A 67 0.81 12.00 4.62
C CYS A 67 0.70 10.72 5.45
N GLY A 68 -0.47 10.43 6.04
CA GLY A 68 -0.70 9.16 6.74
C GLY A 68 -0.45 7.94 5.83
N VAL A 69 -0.92 8.00 4.58
CA VAL A 69 -0.70 6.95 3.59
C VAL A 69 0.77 6.84 3.18
N LEU A 70 1.43 7.96 2.84
CA LEU A 70 2.83 7.94 2.39
C LEU A 70 3.78 7.45 3.47
N VAL A 71 3.60 7.88 4.72
CA VAL A 71 4.42 7.42 5.84
C VAL A 71 4.16 5.94 6.12
N GLY A 72 2.89 5.50 6.19
CA GLY A 72 2.59 4.08 6.39
C GLY A 72 3.13 3.17 5.28
N LEU A 73 3.15 3.64 4.02
CA LEU A 73 3.81 2.91 2.93
C LEU A 73 5.33 2.88 3.09
N GLN A 74 5.94 4.00 3.49
CA GLN A 74 7.39 4.07 3.72
C GLN A 74 7.82 3.15 4.87
N ASP A 75 7.09 3.15 5.99
CA ASP A 75 7.39 2.30 7.14
C ASP A 75 7.32 0.81 6.78
N ARG A 76 6.39 0.43 5.90
CA ARG A 76 6.17 -0.96 5.52
C ARG A 76 7.10 -1.45 4.40
N TRP A 77 7.40 -0.59 3.44
CA TRP A 77 8.03 -1.00 2.17
C TRP A 77 9.35 -0.26 1.87
N GLY A 78 9.78 0.68 2.72
CA GLY A 78 10.97 1.50 2.50
C GLY A 78 12.31 0.83 2.79
N ASP A 79 12.31 -0.31 3.48
CA ASP A 79 13.53 -1.10 3.75
C ASP A 79 13.79 -2.08 2.59
N ASP A 80 14.48 -1.58 1.56
CA ASP A 80 14.74 -2.29 0.30
C ASP A 80 15.68 -3.51 0.48
N GLU A 81 16.54 -3.53 1.50
CA GLU A 81 17.48 -4.64 1.73
C GLU A 81 16.75 -5.93 2.14
N ARG A 82 15.71 -5.81 2.98
CA ARG A 82 14.90 -6.96 3.40
C ARG A 82 14.05 -7.50 2.24
N VAL A 83 13.46 -6.61 1.44
CA VAL A 83 12.55 -6.99 0.34
C VAL A 83 13.30 -7.46 -0.91
N GLY A 84 14.50 -6.93 -1.17
CA GLY A 84 15.33 -7.29 -2.33
C GLY A 84 15.75 -8.76 -2.36
N GLN A 85 15.86 -9.40 -1.19
CA GLN A 85 16.22 -10.81 -1.06
C GLN A 85 15.01 -11.77 -1.13
N GLU A 86 13.78 -11.27 -1.14
CA GLU A 86 12.57 -12.10 -1.14
C GLU A 86 12.21 -12.57 -2.54
N TRP A 87 11.75 -13.81 -2.74
CA TRP A 87 11.32 -14.30 -4.06
C TRP A 87 9.92 -13.80 -4.50
N ASN A 88 9.28 -12.96 -3.68
CA ASN A 88 7.95 -12.44 -3.95
C ASN A 88 8.00 -11.21 -4.88
N LEU A 89 7.57 -11.41 -6.13
CA LEU A 89 7.59 -10.35 -7.16
C LEU A 89 6.73 -9.13 -6.80
N SER A 90 5.56 -9.33 -6.20
CA SER A 90 4.68 -8.21 -5.85
C SER A 90 5.29 -7.35 -4.74
N ARG A 91 5.88 -7.96 -3.71
CA ARG A 91 6.63 -7.25 -2.66
C ARG A 91 7.81 -6.45 -3.23
N ARG A 92 8.62 -7.05 -4.10
CA ARG A 92 9.71 -6.34 -4.80
C ARG A 92 9.23 -5.16 -5.65
N ARG A 93 8.04 -5.26 -6.26
CA ARG A 93 7.45 -4.15 -7.04
C ARG A 93 6.94 -3.05 -6.13
N ALA A 94 6.28 -3.40 -5.03
CA ALA A 94 5.82 -2.47 -4.01
C ALA A 94 6.96 -1.66 -3.41
N ALA A 95 8.01 -2.30 -2.90
CA ALA A 95 9.20 -1.61 -2.35
C ALA A 95 9.81 -0.64 -3.36
N ARG A 96 10.11 -1.11 -4.58
CA ARG A 96 10.64 -0.24 -5.65
C ARG A 96 9.71 0.91 -6.01
N ALA A 97 8.39 0.73 -5.95
CA ALA A 97 7.42 1.79 -6.24
C ALA A 97 7.37 2.82 -5.12
N VAL A 98 7.41 2.37 -3.87
CA VAL A 98 7.47 3.23 -2.68
C VAL A 98 8.75 4.05 -2.70
N THR A 99 9.93 3.42 -2.78
CA THR A 99 11.23 4.13 -2.81
C THR A 99 11.31 5.21 -3.89
N ARG A 100 10.69 5.00 -5.06
CA ARG A 100 10.63 6.00 -6.15
C ARG A 100 9.67 7.17 -5.89
N THR A 101 8.68 6.99 -5.03
CA THR A 101 7.55 7.91 -4.87
C THR A 101 7.55 8.64 -3.52
N THR A 102 8.12 8.03 -2.47
CA THR A 102 8.01 8.51 -1.08
C THR A 102 9.14 9.41 -0.60
N ALA A 103 10.00 9.93 -1.48
CA ALA A 103 10.81 11.12 -1.14
C ALA A 103 9.92 12.29 -0.65
N ALA A 104 8.64 12.31 -1.05
CA ALA A 104 7.61 13.24 -0.58
C ALA A 104 7.13 13.00 0.87
N ALA A 105 7.33 11.81 1.46
CA ALA A 105 6.97 11.55 2.86
C ALA A 105 7.80 12.42 3.83
N ALA A 106 9.03 12.76 3.45
CA ALA A 106 9.88 13.69 4.20
C ALA A 106 9.35 15.12 4.24
N ALA A 107 8.42 15.49 3.36
CA ALA A 107 7.79 16.81 3.32
C ALA A 107 6.49 16.88 4.13
N CYS A 108 6.11 15.80 4.82
CA CYS A 108 4.90 15.77 5.61
C CYS A 108 5.05 16.63 6.88
N PRO A 109 4.11 17.56 7.15
CA PRO A 109 4.29 18.57 8.19
C PRO A 109 4.35 18.02 9.62
N TRP A 110 3.91 16.77 9.84
CA TRP A 110 4.01 16.08 11.13
C TRP A 110 5.24 15.16 11.26
N ALA A 111 6.05 15.02 10.21
CA ALA A 111 7.29 14.25 10.25
C ALA A 111 8.44 14.98 10.96
N ALA A 112 8.25 16.24 11.36
CA ALA A 112 9.18 16.94 12.22
C ALA A 112 9.14 16.35 13.65
N PRO A 113 10.28 16.02 14.26
CA PRO A 113 10.30 15.59 15.66
C PRO A 113 9.75 16.71 16.56
N VAL A 114 8.85 16.35 17.49
CA VAL A 114 8.37 17.26 18.53
C VAL A 114 9.60 17.75 19.33
N PRO A 115 9.84 19.07 19.47
CA PRO A 115 10.96 19.56 20.27
C PRO A 115 10.78 19.11 21.73
N PRO A 116 11.86 18.79 22.46
CA PRO A 116 11.75 18.41 23.86
C PRO A 116 11.09 19.54 24.66
N ALA A 117 10.17 19.18 25.55
CA ALA A 117 9.56 20.12 26.48
C ALA A 117 10.67 20.82 27.29
N SER A 118 10.65 22.15 27.29
CA SER A 118 11.58 23.00 28.05
C SER A 118 11.34 22.91 29.55
#